data_AF-A0A3C2ARW4-F1
#
_entry.id   AF-A0A3C2ARW4-F1
#
_cell.length_a   1.000
_cell.length_b   1.000
_cell.length_c   1.000
_cell.angle_alpha   90.00
_cell.angle_beta   90.00
_cell.angle_gamma   90.00
#
_symmetry.space_group_name_H-M   'P 1'
#
loop_
_entity.id
_entity.type
_entity.pdbx_description
1 polymer ?
#
loop_
_entity_poly.entity_id
_entity_poly.type
_entity_poly.pdbx_seq_one_letter_code
_entity_poly.pdbx_strand_id
1 'polypeptide(L)'
;MHWSTGIESWQDVVMSLGLGALWLWLSWTLLRDRWVIKASALRFMTYLLLALYWSVEFEISTLLFYTLVVELNWYLAERYKRKDSVLSVLHSGTLTALSSLWLSQEALYYVGTVLMIWLVTGGVKVKTILQWLLAWFMVIVPLTYFLTREEFNSQSYSNVPLGWWSLLMVLSIVAIGQWVQSYLKSNQKNKSRSIVAGLFVAGGGSLGWWLGSYFGTAICIMGLSYHLANSLRYFKRDRLAEVLFYLVLTFVLVSHYDVIPW
;
A
#
# COMPACT_ATOMS: atom_id res chain seq x y z
N MET A 1 -19.14 -4.16 -15.04
CA MET A 1 -19.44 -3.13 -14.01
C MET A 1 -18.41 -2.03 -14.24
N HIS A 2 -18.78 -0.92 -14.88
CA HIS A 2 -17.85 0.19 -15.09
C HIS A 2 -17.71 0.93 -13.76
N TRP A 3 -16.57 0.74 -13.10
CA TRP A 3 -16.16 1.59 -11.98
C TRP A 3 -15.49 2.84 -12.59
N SER A 4 -15.81 4.03 -12.06
CA SER A 4 -15.49 5.31 -12.67
C SER A 4 -13.99 5.55 -12.83
N THR A 5 -13.64 6.33 -13.85
CA THR A 5 -12.34 6.96 -14.05
C THR A 5 -12.15 8.10 -13.04
N GLY A 6 -11.95 7.76 -11.77
CA GLY A 6 -11.70 8.74 -10.70
C GLY A 6 -12.96 9.45 -10.15
N ILE A 7 -12.75 10.42 -9.26
CA ILE A 7 -13.82 11.23 -8.66
C ILE A 7 -14.32 12.26 -9.68
N GLU A 8 -15.51 12.05 -10.25
CA GLU A 8 -16.13 12.96 -11.22
C GLU A 8 -17.37 13.68 -10.65
N SER A 9 -17.92 13.20 -9.52
CA SER A 9 -19.13 13.74 -8.91
C SER A 9 -19.11 13.71 -7.37
N TRP A 10 -20.03 14.46 -6.74
CA TRP A 10 -20.25 14.40 -5.29
C TRP A 10 -20.65 13.00 -4.79
N GLN A 11 -21.28 12.18 -5.63
CA GLN A 11 -21.62 10.80 -5.27
C GLN A 11 -20.34 9.95 -5.12
N ASP A 12 -19.35 10.17 -5.98
CA ASP A 12 -18.07 9.48 -5.94
C ASP A 12 -17.25 9.89 -4.71
N VAL A 13 -17.32 11.15 -4.29
CA VAL A 13 -16.72 11.62 -3.04
C VAL A 13 -17.32 10.89 -1.83
N VAL A 14 -18.65 10.80 -1.75
CA VAL A 14 -19.35 10.11 -0.63
C VAL A 14 -19.02 8.63 -0.63
N MET A 15 -19.00 7.98 -1.79
CA MET A 15 -18.62 6.57 -1.92
C MET A 15 -17.16 6.34 -1.52
N SER A 16 -16.25 7.22 -1.94
CA SER A 16 -14.82 7.19 -1.58
C SER A 16 -14.61 7.31 -0.08
N LEU A 17 -15.35 8.21 0.59
CA LEU A 17 -15.34 8.34 2.04
C LEU A 17 -15.90 7.09 2.75
N GLY A 18 -16.99 6.52 2.23
CA GLY A 18 -17.56 5.28 2.74
C GLY A 18 -16.60 4.09 2.64
N LEU A 19 -15.95 3.93 1.48
CA LEU A 19 -14.91 2.92 1.25
C LEU A 19 -13.69 3.15 2.15
N GLY A 20 -13.27 4.41 2.33
CA GLY A 20 -12.23 4.79 3.25
C GLY A 20 -12.54 4.42 4.70
N ALA A 21 -13.76 4.69 5.17
CA ALA A 21 -14.21 4.33 6.51
C ALA A 21 -14.27 2.80 6.71
N LEU A 22 -14.79 2.06 5.73
CA LEU A 22 -14.80 0.60 5.75
C LEU A 22 -13.37 0.05 5.80
N TRP A 23 -12.46 0.60 4.99
CA TRP A 23 -11.06 0.21 4.96
C TRP A 23 -10.36 0.49 6.30
N LEU A 24 -10.61 1.65 6.92
CA LEU A 24 -10.11 1.97 8.26
C LEU A 24 -10.61 0.94 9.28
N TRP A 25 -11.89 0.60 9.24
CA TRP A 25 -12.49 -0.39 10.13
C TRP A 25 -11.89 -1.79 9.94
N LEU A 26 -11.74 -2.25 8.69
CA LEU A 26 -11.10 -3.53 8.35
C LEU A 26 -9.62 -3.55 8.79
N SER A 27 -8.89 -2.48 8.51
CA SER A 27 -7.48 -2.34 8.89
C SER A 27 -7.32 -2.34 10.41
N TRP A 28 -8.21 -1.66 11.13
CA TRP A 28 -8.23 -1.65 12.59
C TRP A 28 -8.54 -3.04 13.16
N THR A 29 -9.55 -3.73 12.64
CA THR A 29 -9.98 -5.03 13.17
C THR A 29 -8.97 -6.14 12.87
N LEU A 30 -8.48 -6.23 11.63
CA LEU A 30 -7.57 -7.29 11.20
C LEU A 30 -6.14 -7.09 11.68
N LEU A 31 -5.70 -5.84 11.83
CA LEU A 31 -4.30 -5.50 12.10
C LEU A 31 -4.12 -4.81 13.45
N ARG A 32 -5.15 -4.83 14.32
CA ARG A 32 -5.14 -4.24 15.67
C ARG A 32 -3.84 -4.57 16.39
N ASP A 33 -3.59 -5.87 16.59
CA ASP A 33 -2.46 -6.41 17.35
C ASP A 33 -1.09 -6.08 16.74
N ARG A 34 -1.05 -5.79 15.44
CA ARG A 34 0.16 -5.39 14.73
C ARG A 34 0.54 -3.93 15.02
N TRP A 35 -0.47 -3.09 15.25
CA TRP A 35 -0.40 -1.63 15.25
C TRP A 35 -1.03 -0.97 16.50
N VAL A 36 -1.13 -1.63 17.67
CA VAL A 36 -1.68 -1.08 18.93
C VAL A 36 -0.85 0.08 19.54
N ILE A 37 -0.43 1.06 18.74
CA ILE A 37 0.37 2.21 19.17
C ILE A 37 -0.31 3.48 18.66
N LYS A 38 -0.29 4.55 19.47
CA LYS A 38 -0.88 5.89 19.22
C LYS A 38 -0.65 6.50 17.81
N ALA A 39 0.29 5.97 17.01
CA ALA A 39 0.60 6.44 15.66
C ALA A 39 -0.06 5.62 14.52
N SER A 40 -0.80 4.55 14.83
CA SER A 40 -1.42 3.69 13.80
C SER A 40 -2.61 4.34 13.12
N ALA A 41 -3.49 4.99 13.88
CA ALA A 41 -4.59 5.78 13.34
C ALA A 41 -4.07 6.87 12.40
N LEU A 42 -2.99 7.55 12.79
CA LEU A 42 -2.35 8.59 12.00
C LEU A 42 -1.78 8.06 10.68
N ARG A 43 -1.12 6.90 10.70
CA ARG A 43 -0.66 6.22 9.48
C ARG A 43 -1.80 5.93 8.51
N PHE A 44 -2.88 5.35 9.02
CA PHE A 44 -4.04 5.02 8.21
C PHE A 44 -4.75 6.27 7.66
N MET A 45 -4.83 7.34 8.44
CA MET A 45 -5.36 8.63 8.01
C MET A 45 -4.46 9.30 6.95
N THR A 46 -3.14 9.29 7.13
CA THR A 46 -2.20 9.81 6.12
C THR A 46 -2.28 9.01 4.83
N TYR A 47 -2.41 7.68 4.91
CA TYR A 47 -2.66 6.86 3.73
C TYR A 47 -3.97 7.25 3.05
N LEU A 48 -5.07 7.36 3.80
CA LEU A 48 -6.38 7.70 3.25
C LEU A 48 -6.37 9.06 2.55
N LEU A 49 -5.76 10.08 3.15
CA LEU A 49 -5.63 11.40 2.53
C LEU A 49 -4.83 11.35 1.23
N LEU A 50 -3.73 10.59 1.20
CA LEU A 50 -2.94 10.43 -0.02
C LEU A 50 -3.67 9.58 -1.07
N ALA A 51 -4.41 8.55 -0.66
CA ALA A 51 -5.22 7.75 -1.57
C ALA A 51 -6.37 8.58 -2.17
N LEU A 52 -7.00 9.46 -1.38
CA LEU A 52 -7.96 10.44 -1.86
C LEU A 52 -7.30 11.42 -2.83
N TYR A 53 -6.11 11.93 -2.52
CA TYR A 53 -5.36 12.78 -3.44
C TYR A 53 -5.19 12.11 -4.82
N TRP A 54 -4.76 10.86 -4.83
CA TRP A 54 -4.55 10.09 -6.06
C TRP A 54 -5.84 9.53 -6.67
N SER A 55 -7.00 9.70 -6.02
CA SER A 55 -8.28 9.15 -6.49
C SER A 55 -8.88 9.88 -7.69
N VAL A 56 -8.27 11.00 -8.09
CA VAL A 56 -8.57 11.69 -9.34
C VAL A 56 -8.07 10.89 -10.55
N GLU A 57 -6.90 10.26 -10.43
CA GLU A 57 -6.23 9.56 -11.54
C GLU A 57 -6.37 8.03 -11.43
N PHE A 58 -6.64 7.53 -10.23
CA PHE A 58 -6.72 6.10 -9.93
C PHE A 58 -8.00 5.79 -9.15
N GLU A 59 -8.59 4.63 -9.40
CA GLU A 59 -9.75 4.19 -8.62
C GLU A 59 -9.36 3.96 -7.14
N ILE A 60 -10.02 4.69 -6.24
CA ILE A 60 -9.73 4.60 -4.80
C ILE A 60 -9.95 3.18 -4.26
N SER A 61 -10.95 2.46 -4.78
CA SER A 61 -11.27 1.10 -4.35
C SER A 61 -10.07 0.17 -4.58
N THR A 62 -9.40 0.32 -5.73
CA THR A 62 -8.20 -0.43 -6.13
C THR A 62 -7.00 -0.07 -5.26
N LEU A 63 -6.79 1.22 -4.98
CA LEU A 63 -5.72 1.66 -4.06
C LEU A 63 -5.92 1.10 -2.64
N LEU A 64 -7.15 1.17 -2.10
CA LEU A 64 -7.49 0.65 -0.77
C LEU A 64 -7.34 -0.88 -0.70
N PHE A 65 -7.80 -1.58 -1.74
CA PHE A 65 -7.71 -3.04 -1.86
C PHE A 65 -6.25 -3.51 -1.82
N TYR A 66 -5.39 -2.98 -2.70
CA TYR A 66 -3.99 -3.40 -2.76
C TYR A 66 -3.26 -3.15 -1.45
N THR A 67 -3.46 -1.98 -0.84
CA THR A 67 -2.81 -1.67 0.43
C THR A 67 -3.28 -2.59 1.55
N LEU A 68 -4.57 -2.90 1.64
CA LEU A 68 -5.07 -3.84 2.64
C LEU A 68 -4.43 -5.22 2.48
N VAL A 69 -4.38 -5.71 1.25
CA VAL A 69 -3.84 -7.03 0.93
C VAL A 69 -2.32 -7.10 1.17
N VAL A 70 -1.57 -6.06 0.77
CA VAL A 70 -0.13 -5.96 1.06
C VAL A 70 0.12 -5.90 2.58
N GLU A 71 -0.71 -5.16 3.32
CA GLU A 71 -0.62 -5.13 4.78
C GLU A 71 -0.86 -6.49 5.44
N LEU A 72 -1.84 -7.24 4.95
CA LEU A 72 -2.14 -8.59 5.42
C LEU A 72 -0.98 -9.55 5.13
N ASN A 73 -0.42 -9.52 3.92
CA ASN A 73 0.76 -10.33 3.58
C ASN A 73 1.96 -10.00 4.46
N TRP A 74 2.19 -8.70 4.71
CA TRP A 74 3.25 -8.26 5.60
C TRP A 74 3.01 -8.68 7.05
N TYR A 75 1.77 -8.63 7.52
CA TYR A 75 1.40 -9.17 8.83
C TYR A 75 1.66 -10.68 8.94
N LEU A 76 1.29 -11.45 7.91
CA LEU A 76 1.51 -12.90 7.85
C LEU A 76 3.00 -13.25 7.89
N ALA A 77 3.85 -12.51 7.16
CA ALA A 77 5.30 -12.68 7.22
C ALA A 77 5.88 -12.38 8.62
N GLU A 78 5.40 -11.32 9.30
CA GLU A 78 5.79 -11.02 10.67
C GLU A 78 5.29 -12.05 11.69
N ARG A 79 4.11 -12.64 11.45
CA ARG A 79 3.56 -13.72 12.27
C ARG A 79 4.37 -14.99 12.11
N TYR A 80 4.77 -15.33 10.88
CA TYR A 80 5.65 -16.45 10.59
C TYR A 80 6.98 -16.30 11.33
N LYS A 81 7.68 -15.18 11.20
CA LYS A 81 8.96 -14.98 11.90
C LYS A 81 8.87 -15.13 13.43
N ARG A 82 7.71 -14.83 14.02
CA ARG A 82 7.49 -14.94 15.48
C ARG A 82 7.06 -16.31 15.95
N LYS A 83 6.28 -17.05 15.15
CA LYS A 83 5.61 -18.30 15.56
C LYS A 83 5.94 -19.51 14.68
N ASP A 84 6.81 -19.34 13.68
CA ASP A 84 7.16 -20.32 12.63
C ASP A 84 5.93 -21.02 12.01
N SER A 85 4.85 -20.26 11.84
CA SER A 85 3.56 -20.81 11.44
C SER A 85 3.49 -21.02 9.93
N VAL A 86 3.65 -22.27 9.47
CA VAL A 86 3.50 -22.68 8.06
C VAL A 86 2.16 -22.23 7.47
N LEU A 87 1.10 -22.24 8.27
CA LEU A 87 -0.21 -21.75 7.85
C LEU A 87 -0.19 -20.28 7.39
N SER A 88 0.67 -19.45 7.98
CA SER A 88 0.83 -18.04 7.55
C SER A 88 1.45 -17.94 6.16
N VAL A 89 2.32 -18.88 5.80
CA VAL A 89 2.95 -18.98 4.47
C VAL A 89 1.90 -19.36 3.43
N LEU A 90 1.11 -20.40 3.74
CA LEU A 90 0.04 -20.88 2.85
C LEU A 90 -1.03 -19.81 2.63
N HIS A 91 -1.52 -19.18 3.70
CA HIS A 91 -2.50 -18.09 3.58
C HIS A 91 -1.96 -16.90 2.79
N SER A 92 -0.67 -16.58 2.92
CA SER A 92 -0.07 -15.52 2.11
C SER A 92 -0.03 -15.89 0.63
N GLY A 93 0.35 -17.12 0.29
CA GLY A 93 0.35 -17.60 -1.09
C GLY A 93 -1.06 -17.60 -1.70
N THR A 94 -2.05 -18.11 -0.95
CA THR A 94 -3.46 -18.12 -1.35
C THR A 94 -4.03 -16.71 -1.49
N LEU A 95 -3.80 -15.83 -0.51
CA LEU A 95 -4.24 -14.43 -0.56
C LEU A 95 -3.63 -13.74 -1.77
N THR A 96 -2.35 -14.00 -2.06
CA THR A 96 -1.65 -13.42 -3.20
C THR A 96 -2.25 -13.91 -4.52
N ALA A 97 -2.58 -15.19 -4.63
CA ALA A 97 -3.21 -15.73 -5.83
C ALA A 97 -4.59 -15.10 -6.07
N LEU A 98 -5.43 -15.03 -5.02
CA LEU A 98 -6.77 -14.43 -5.12
C LEU A 98 -6.72 -12.96 -5.51
N SER A 99 -5.85 -12.16 -4.87
CA SER A 99 -5.76 -10.74 -5.19
C SER A 99 -5.05 -10.45 -6.51
N SER A 100 -4.28 -11.40 -7.06
CA SER A 100 -3.70 -11.29 -8.40
C SER A 100 -4.77 -11.29 -9.49
N LEU A 101 -6.01 -11.69 -9.18
CA LEU A 101 -7.14 -11.61 -10.11
C LEU A 101 -7.78 -10.22 -10.15
N TRP A 102 -7.45 -9.31 -9.22
CA TRP A 102 -8.06 -7.97 -9.17
C TRP A 102 -7.66 -7.11 -10.37
N LEU A 103 -6.34 -6.92 -10.58
CA LEU A 103 -5.78 -6.56 -11.89
C LEU A 103 -4.71 -7.58 -12.25
N SER A 104 -5.07 -8.49 -13.16
CA SER A 104 -4.18 -9.55 -13.66
C SER A 104 -2.90 -9.00 -14.30
N GLN A 105 -2.96 -7.81 -14.88
CA GLN A 105 -1.84 -7.12 -15.52
C GLN A 105 -0.73 -6.74 -14.52
N GLU A 106 -1.07 -6.49 -13.26
CA GLU A 106 -0.12 -6.10 -12.21
C GLU A 106 0.27 -7.26 -11.28
N ALA A 107 -0.22 -8.48 -11.57
CA ALA A 107 -0.02 -9.66 -10.75
C ALA A 107 1.47 -9.93 -10.48
N LEU A 108 2.35 -9.75 -11.48
CA LEU A 108 3.79 -9.96 -11.31
C LEU A 108 4.43 -8.95 -10.34
N TYR A 109 4.04 -7.67 -10.40
CA TYR A 109 4.54 -6.64 -9.49
C TYR A 109 4.14 -6.95 -8.05
N TYR A 110 2.90 -7.39 -7.88
CA TYR A 110 2.35 -7.74 -6.60
C TYR A 110 2.99 -9.02 -6.02
N VAL A 111 3.11 -10.10 -6.81
CA VAL A 111 3.84 -11.32 -6.41
C VAL A 111 5.27 -11.01 -6.01
N GLY A 112 5.99 -10.23 -6.83
CA GLY A 112 7.36 -9.81 -6.52
C GLY A 112 7.45 -9.03 -5.21
N THR A 113 6.49 -8.15 -4.95
CA THR A 113 6.43 -7.36 -3.71
C THR A 113 6.16 -8.24 -2.49
N VAL A 114 5.22 -9.20 -2.58
CA VAL A 114 4.96 -10.14 -1.48
C VAL A 114 6.19 -10.99 -1.20
N LEU A 115 6.85 -11.53 -2.23
CA LEU A 115 8.09 -12.27 -2.05
C LEU A 115 9.20 -11.42 -1.42
N MET A 116 9.34 -10.15 -1.83
CA MET A 116 10.27 -9.21 -1.20
C MET A 116 9.96 -9.01 0.29
N ILE A 117 8.69 -8.81 0.66
CA ILE A 117 8.26 -8.71 2.06
C ILE A 117 8.66 -9.95 2.84
N TRP A 118 8.45 -11.12 2.26
CA TRP A 118 8.84 -12.40 2.85
C TRP A 118 10.37 -12.47 3.04
N LEU A 119 11.18 -12.13 2.03
CA LEU A 119 12.64 -12.13 2.13
C LEU A 119 13.14 -11.21 3.25
N VAL A 120 12.63 -9.97 3.32
CA VAL A 120 13.09 -8.96 4.29
C VAL A 120 12.56 -9.23 5.70
N THR A 121 11.30 -9.62 5.82
CA THR A 121 10.60 -9.71 7.11
C THR A 121 10.51 -11.11 7.65
N GLY A 122 10.27 -12.11 6.80
CA GLY A 122 10.00 -13.49 7.20
C GLY A 122 11.25 -14.28 7.62
N GLY A 123 12.46 -13.90 7.19
CA GLY A 123 13.69 -14.65 7.47
C GLY A 123 13.67 -16.03 6.79
N VAL A 124 13.37 -16.01 5.50
CA VAL A 124 12.77 -17.15 4.78
C VAL A 124 13.82 -18.15 4.32
N LYS A 125 13.52 -19.43 4.48
CA LYS A 125 14.30 -20.55 3.94
C LYS A 125 13.74 -20.96 2.57
N VAL A 126 14.55 -21.58 1.72
CA VAL A 126 14.14 -22.06 0.38
C VAL A 126 12.85 -22.90 0.46
N LYS A 127 12.72 -23.78 1.46
CA LYS A 127 11.50 -24.57 1.72
C LYS A 127 10.25 -23.69 1.86
N THR A 128 10.35 -22.57 2.57
CA THR A 128 9.23 -21.66 2.82
C THR A 128 8.80 -20.95 1.52
N ILE A 129 9.75 -20.57 0.66
CA ILE A 129 9.45 -20.02 -0.67
C ILE A 129 8.72 -21.07 -1.52
N LEU A 130 9.18 -22.33 -1.49
CA LEU A 130 8.55 -23.40 -2.25
C LEU A 130 7.13 -23.68 -1.76
N GLN A 131 6.90 -23.67 -0.44
CA GLN A 131 5.55 -23.79 0.14
C GLN A 131 4.63 -22.63 -0.26
N TRP A 132 5.17 -21.42 -0.28
CA TRP A 132 4.44 -20.23 -0.71
C TRP A 132 4.07 -20.32 -2.19
N LEU A 133 5.03 -20.68 -3.05
CA LEU A 133 4.82 -20.87 -4.49
C LEU A 133 3.78 -21.96 -4.74
N LEU A 134 3.87 -23.09 -4.04
CA LEU A 134 2.88 -24.16 -4.15
C LEU A 134 1.48 -23.66 -3.82
N ALA A 135 1.30 -22.93 -2.71
CA ALA A 135 0.01 -22.38 -2.32
C ALA A 135 -0.52 -21.36 -3.34
N TRP A 136 0.36 -20.55 -3.92
CA TRP A 136 0.01 -19.61 -4.98
C TRP A 136 -0.41 -20.34 -6.26
N PHE A 137 0.39 -21.29 -6.75
CA PHE A 137 0.12 -22.07 -7.97
C PHE A 137 -1.18 -22.88 -7.88
N MET A 138 -1.42 -23.54 -6.74
CA MET A 138 -2.62 -24.36 -6.53
C MET A 138 -3.93 -23.56 -6.58
N VAL A 139 -3.85 -22.25 -6.41
CA VAL A 139 -5.02 -21.36 -6.43
C VAL A 139 -5.11 -20.63 -7.77
N ILE A 140 -4.00 -20.06 -8.25
CA ILE A 140 -4.01 -19.26 -9.47
C ILE A 140 -4.25 -20.12 -10.72
N VAL A 141 -3.72 -21.34 -10.80
CA VAL A 141 -3.84 -22.19 -12.00
C VAL A 141 -5.28 -22.65 -12.24
N PRO A 142 -6.01 -23.19 -11.24
CA PRO A 142 -7.42 -23.49 -11.42
C PRO A 142 -8.25 -22.24 -11.75
N LEU A 143 -8.00 -21.14 -11.04
CA LEU A 143 -8.76 -19.91 -11.25
C LEU A 143 -8.59 -19.36 -12.67
N THR A 144 -7.36 -19.32 -13.20
CA THR A 144 -7.11 -18.85 -14.57
C THR A 144 -7.64 -19.82 -15.62
N TYR A 145 -7.65 -21.12 -15.33
CA TYR A 145 -8.25 -22.13 -16.22
C TYR A 145 -9.78 -21.99 -16.30
N PHE A 146 -10.46 -21.85 -15.15
CA PHE A 146 -11.93 -21.77 -15.08
C PHE A 146 -12.49 -20.39 -15.46
N LEU A 147 -11.74 -19.30 -15.28
CA LEU A 147 -12.16 -17.93 -15.56
C LEU A 147 -11.77 -17.45 -16.96
N THR A 148 -11.53 -18.35 -17.93
CA THR A 148 -10.87 -18.00 -19.20
C THR A 148 -11.62 -16.92 -20.00
N ARG A 149 -10.85 -15.90 -20.42
CA ARG A 149 -11.12 -14.81 -21.37
C ARG A 149 -12.01 -13.65 -20.88
N GLU A 150 -11.47 -12.84 -19.99
CA GLU A 150 -11.50 -11.40 -20.27
C GLU A 150 -10.11 -11.01 -20.78
N GLU A 151 -10.10 -10.24 -21.85
CA GLU A 151 -8.91 -9.84 -22.59
C GLU A 151 -7.84 -9.36 -21.59
N PHE A 152 -6.59 -9.78 -21.82
CA PHE A 152 -5.43 -9.01 -21.38
C PHE A 152 -5.52 -7.65 -22.08
N ASN A 153 -6.46 -6.81 -21.65
CA ASN A 153 -6.65 -5.48 -22.16
C ASN A 153 -5.32 -4.78 -21.97
N SER A 154 -4.87 -4.10 -23.02
CA SER A 154 -3.66 -3.31 -23.01
C SER A 154 -3.62 -2.47 -21.74
N GLN A 155 -2.47 -2.47 -21.06
CA GLN A 155 -2.20 -1.58 -19.93
C GLN A 155 -2.70 -0.18 -20.25
N SER A 156 -3.78 0.24 -19.59
CA SER A 156 -4.16 1.64 -19.56
C SER A 156 -3.20 2.31 -18.59
N TYR A 157 -2.01 2.61 -19.10
CA TYR A 157 -1.02 3.41 -18.40
C TYR A 157 -1.67 4.75 -18.06
N SER A 158 -1.89 5.01 -16.77
CA SER A 158 -2.32 6.34 -16.35
C SER A 158 -1.14 7.29 -16.58
N ASN A 159 -1.28 8.19 -17.54
CA ASN A 159 -0.25 9.16 -17.89
C ASN A 159 -0.37 10.38 -16.98
N VAL A 160 -0.07 10.17 -15.69
CA VAL A 160 -0.29 11.18 -14.66
C VAL A 160 0.68 12.36 -14.86
N PRO A 161 0.18 13.61 -14.91
CA PRO A 161 1.03 14.78 -15.10
C PRO A 161 2.11 14.91 -14.02
N LEU A 162 3.28 15.41 -14.43
CA LEU A 162 4.48 15.51 -13.58
C LEU A 162 4.23 16.31 -12.28
N GLY A 163 3.30 17.28 -12.32
CA GLY A 163 2.89 18.07 -11.16
C GLY A 163 2.32 17.26 -10.00
N TRP A 164 1.62 16.14 -10.26
CA TRP A 164 1.02 15.30 -9.24
C TRP A 164 2.04 14.53 -8.39
N TRP A 165 3.21 14.25 -8.98
CA TRP A 165 4.29 13.55 -8.29
C TRP A 165 5.07 14.45 -7.31
N SER A 166 4.92 15.77 -7.42
CA SER A 166 5.62 16.74 -6.56
C SER A 166 5.39 16.45 -5.07
N LEU A 167 4.15 16.14 -4.67
CA LEU A 167 3.81 15.77 -3.30
C LEU A 167 4.56 14.51 -2.85
N LEU A 168 4.55 13.45 -3.65
CA LEU A 168 5.26 12.21 -3.32
C LEU A 168 6.77 12.42 -3.24
N MET A 169 7.36 13.26 -4.10
CA MET A 169 8.79 13.58 -4.06
C MET A 169 9.17 14.33 -2.78
N VAL A 170 8.40 15.35 -2.39
CA VAL A 170 8.63 16.10 -1.14
C VAL A 170 8.51 15.17 0.07
N LEU A 171 7.48 14.33 0.12
CA LEU A 171 7.29 13.36 1.19
C LEU A 171 8.40 12.30 1.21
N SER A 172 8.94 11.91 0.05
CA SER A 172 10.06 10.96 -0.07
C SER A 172 11.34 11.53 0.52
N ILE A 173 11.63 12.82 0.32
CA ILE A 173 12.80 13.49 0.96
C ILE A 173 12.67 13.43 2.48
N VAL A 174 11.49 13.75 3.01
CA VAL A 174 11.21 13.62 4.45
C VAL A 174 11.40 12.17 4.88
N ALA A 175 10.85 11.21 4.13
CA ALA A 175 10.93 9.78 4.44
C ALA A 175 12.36 9.24 4.49
N ILE A 176 13.28 9.72 3.65
CA ILE A 176 14.71 9.34 3.70
C ILE A 176 15.31 9.71 5.07
N GLY A 177 15.09 10.94 5.52
CA GLY A 177 15.55 11.38 6.84
C GLY A 177 14.99 10.50 7.98
N GLN A 178 13.73 10.08 7.85
CA GLN A 178 13.09 9.19 8.83
C GLN A 178 13.61 7.77 8.78
N TRP A 179 13.87 7.26 7.58
CA TRP A 179 14.43 5.94 7.41
C TRP A 179 15.78 5.84 8.12
N VAL A 180 16.67 6.84 7.93
CA VAL A 180 17.96 6.89 8.62
C VAL A 180 17.78 6.90 10.14
N GLN A 181 16.92 7.77 10.67
CA GLN A 181 16.69 7.87 12.12
C GLN A 181 16.07 6.60 12.71
N SER A 182 15.08 6.02 12.02
CA SER A 182 14.44 4.76 12.40
C SER A 182 15.45 3.63 12.37
N TYR A 183 16.32 3.56 11.36
CA TYR A 183 17.35 2.53 11.27
C TYR A 183 18.35 2.63 12.42
N LEU A 184 18.80 3.84 12.78
CA LEU A 184 19.78 4.03 13.85
C LEU A 184 19.21 3.74 15.25
N LYS A 185 17.95 4.11 15.52
CA LYS A 185 17.37 4.08 16.87
C LYS A 185 16.48 2.87 17.18
N SER A 186 16.17 2.03 16.20
CA SER A 186 15.11 1.03 16.36
C SER A 186 15.59 -0.41 16.61
N ASN A 187 14.74 -1.17 17.31
CA ASN A 187 14.92 -2.61 17.48
C ASN A 187 14.79 -3.34 16.12
N GLN A 188 15.35 -4.54 16.00
CA GLN A 188 15.47 -5.31 14.75
C GLN A 188 14.15 -5.51 14.00
N LYS A 189 13.02 -5.61 14.70
CA LYS A 189 11.67 -5.65 14.09
C LYS A 189 11.29 -4.34 13.40
N ASN A 190 11.63 -3.21 14.00
CA ASN A 190 11.37 -1.89 13.40
C ASN A 190 12.36 -1.60 12.27
N LYS A 191 13.61 -2.08 12.36
CA LYS A 191 14.57 -2.03 11.25
C LYS A 191 14.04 -2.75 10.02
N SER A 192 13.59 -4.01 10.16
CA SER A 192 13.03 -4.76 9.02
C SER A 192 11.79 -4.05 8.46
N ARG A 193 10.94 -3.48 9.32
CA ARG A 193 9.76 -2.77 8.86
C ARG A 193 10.08 -1.48 8.10
N SER A 194 11.08 -0.74 8.57
CA SER A 194 11.57 0.48 7.93
C SER A 194 12.20 0.18 6.56
N ILE A 195 12.88 -0.96 6.41
CA ILE A 195 13.43 -1.41 5.12
C ILE A 195 12.31 -1.73 4.14
N VAL A 196 11.30 -2.52 4.55
CA VAL A 196 10.15 -2.82 3.68
C VAL A 196 9.45 -1.54 3.23
N ALA A 197 9.18 -0.62 4.15
CA ALA A 197 8.57 0.67 3.81
C ALA A 197 9.46 1.50 2.86
N GLY A 198 10.79 1.49 3.05
CA GLY A 198 11.73 2.15 2.13
C GLY A 198 11.72 1.54 0.73
N LEU A 199 11.68 0.20 0.65
CA LEU A 199 11.56 -0.51 -0.62
C LEU A 199 10.21 -0.26 -1.31
N PHE A 200 9.13 -0.06 -0.54
CA PHE A 200 7.85 0.36 -1.10
C PHE A 200 7.90 1.77 -1.71
N VAL A 201 8.55 2.73 -1.03
CA VAL A 201 8.72 4.08 -1.60
C VAL A 201 9.55 4.03 -2.89
N ALA A 202 10.70 3.34 -2.87
CA ALA A 202 11.60 3.30 -4.02
C ALA A 202 11.05 2.45 -5.19
N GLY A 203 10.61 1.22 -4.89
CA GLY A 203 10.08 0.29 -5.89
C GLY A 203 8.69 0.72 -6.37
N GLY A 204 7.80 1.10 -5.46
CA GLY A 204 6.47 1.61 -5.80
C GLY A 204 6.52 2.91 -6.58
N GLY A 205 7.36 3.86 -6.14
CA GLY A 205 7.55 5.12 -6.85
C GLY A 205 8.07 4.92 -8.27
N SER A 206 9.03 4.00 -8.45
CA SER A 206 9.53 3.65 -9.79
C SER A 206 8.46 2.99 -10.66
N LEU A 207 7.72 2.01 -10.12
CA LEU A 207 6.64 1.33 -10.85
C LEU A 207 5.51 2.31 -11.22
N GLY A 208 5.12 3.18 -10.29
CA GLY A 208 4.09 4.19 -10.53
C GLY A 208 4.53 5.23 -11.56
N TRP A 209 5.74 5.77 -11.43
CA TRP A 209 6.23 6.82 -12.34
C TRP A 209 6.55 6.28 -13.74
N TRP A 210 7.27 5.16 -13.84
CA TRP A 210 7.80 4.69 -15.13
C TRP A 210 6.79 3.82 -15.88
N LEU A 211 5.95 3.10 -15.13
CA LEU A 211 5.01 2.12 -15.69
C LEU A 211 3.55 2.45 -15.38
N GLY A 212 3.24 3.67 -14.89
CA GLY A 212 1.87 4.10 -14.62
C GLY A 212 1.08 3.15 -13.70
N SER A 213 1.78 2.39 -12.85
CA SER A 213 1.19 1.27 -12.12
C SER A 213 0.29 1.72 -10.97
N TYR A 214 -0.94 1.20 -10.92
CA TYR A 214 -1.89 1.39 -9.81
C TYR A 214 -1.30 0.79 -8.53
N PHE A 215 -0.86 -0.46 -8.61
CA PHE A 215 -0.21 -1.18 -7.52
C PHE A 215 1.06 -0.47 -7.05
N GLY A 216 1.92 -0.04 -7.98
CA GLY A 216 3.15 0.70 -7.68
C GLY A 216 2.88 1.97 -6.89
N THR A 217 1.90 2.76 -7.33
CA THR A 217 1.48 3.98 -6.65
C THR A 217 0.89 3.68 -5.27
N ALA A 218 0.03 2.66 -5.15
CA ALA A 218 -0.55 2.24 -3.87
C ALA A 218 0.53 1.87 -2.84
N ILE A 219 1.52 1.05 -3.22
CA ILE A 219 2.59 0.68 -2.28
C ILE A 219 3.52 1.86 -1.98
N CYS A 220 3.76 2.78 -2.93
CA CYS A 220 4.52 3.99 -2.68
C CYS A 220 3.86 4.84 -1.58
N ILE A 221 2.56 5.11 -1.72
CA ILE A 221 1.76 5.84 -0.73
C ILE A 221 1.77 5.11 0.61
N MET A 222 1.64 3.79 0.59
CA MET A 222 1.73 2.96 1.79
C MET A 222 3.09 3.10 2.50
N GLY A 223 4.20 3.06 1.76
CA GLY A 223 5.56 3.26 2.29
C GLY A 223 5.76 4.64 2.89
N LEU A 224 5.28 5.68 2.21
CA LEU A 224 5.33 7.07 2.70
C LEU A 224 4.50 7.24 3.97
N SER A 225 3.26 6.72 3.99
CA SER A 225 2.41 6.79 5.18
C SER A 225 3.09 6.18 6.41
N TYR A 226 3.83 5.09 6.22
CA TYR A 226 4.59 4.44 7.29
C TYR A 226 5.73 5.33 7.80
N HIS A 227 6.57 5.86 6.90
CA HIS A 227 7.71 6.70 7.30
C HIS A 227 7.26 8.03 7.92
N LEU A 228 6.18 8.62 7.40
CA LEU A 228 5.57 9.81 7.96
C LEU A 228 5.06 9.53 9.37
N ALA A 229 4.21 8.53 9.57
CA ALA A 229 3.73 8.19 10.91
C ALA A 229 4.85 7.85 11.90
N ASN A 230 5.93 7.23 11.41
CA ASN A 230 7.09 6.91 12.22
C ASN A 230 7.90 8.18 12.60
N SER A 231 7.96 9.18 11.72
CA SER A 231 8.47 10.53 12.04
C SER A 231 7.78 11.11 13.26
N LEU A 232 6.45 11.08 13.25
CA LEU A 232 5.62 11.72 14.28
C LEU A 232 5.86 11.07 15.65
N ARG A 233 6.19 9.77 15.66
CA ARG A 233 6.57 9.05 16.87
C ARG A 233 7.92 9.47 17.44
N TYR A 234 8.93 9.70 16.61
CA TYR A 234 10.30 9.99 17.07
C TYR A 234 10.57 11.47 17.28
N PHE A 235 9.82 12.36 16.62
CA PHE A 235 10.06 13.80 16.74
C PHE A 235 9.58 14.41 18.06
N LYS A 236 8.78 13.71 18.89
CA LYS A 236 8.28 14.16 20.22
C LYS A 236 7.66 15.57 20.25
N ARG A 237 7.45 16.19 19.09
CA ARG A 237 7.12 17.60 18.93
C ARG A 237 5.86 17.64 18.07
N ASP A 238 4.74 17.46 18.75
CA ASP A 238 3.39 17.30 18.17
C ASP A 238 3.06 18.36 17.12
N ARG A 239 3.60 19.58 17.26
CA ARG A 239 3.44 20.69 16.30
C ARG A 239 3.92 20.40 14.88
N LEU A 240 5.04 19.70 14.67
CA LEU A 240 5.52 19.41 13.30
C LEU A 240 4.64 18.37 12.62
N ALA A 241 4.08 17.45 13.40
CA ALA A 241 3.18 16.42 12.92
C ALA A 241 1.84 17.00 12.47
N GLU A 242 1.29 17.88 13.31
CA GLU A 242 0.09 18.65 13.01
C GLU A 242 0.31 19.52 11.78
N VAL A 243 1.41 20.27 11.71
CA VAL A 243 1.74 21.11 10.54
C VAL A 243 1.85 20.27 9.27
N LEU A 244 2.52 19.10 9.30
CA LEU A 244 2.66 18.26 8.12
C LEU A 244 1.32 17.61 7.72
N PHE A 245 0.50 17.20 8.68
CA PHE A 245 -0.85 16.71 8.43
C PHE A 245 -1.73 17.80 7.82
N TYR A 246 -1.72 19.02 8.37
CA TYR A 246 -2.45 20.16 7.82
C TYR A 246 -1.94 20.53 6.43
N LEU A 247 -0.63 20.47 6.19
CA LEU A 247 -0.06 20.77 4.88
C LEU A 247 -0.52 19.75 3.83
N VAL A 248 -0.49 18.44 4.15
CA VAL A 248 -1.03 17.40 3.28
C VAL A 248 -2.54 17.63 3.06
N LEU A 249 -3.31 17.85 4.12
CA LEU A 249 -4.75 18.10 4.02
C LEU A 249 -5.08 19.32 3.15
N THR A 250 -4.41 20.45 3.39
CA THR A 250 -4.59 21.67 2.60
C THR A 250 -4.20 21.44 1.15
N PHE A 251 -3.10 20.74 0.89
CA PHE A 251 -2.69 20.41 -0.48
C PHE A 251 -3.73 19.55 -1.19
N VAL A 252 -4.28 18.51 -0.52
CA VAL A 252 -5.36 17.67 -1.09
C VAL A 252 -6.61 18.49 -1.38
N LEU A 253 -7.02 19.36 -0.44
CA LEU A 253 -8.21 20.19 -0.60
C LEU A 253 -8.06 21.19 -1.75
N VAL A 254 -6.92 21.88 -1.83
CA VAL A 254 -6.65 22.85 -2.92
C VAL A 254 -6.60 22.13 -4.27
N SER A 255 -5.92 20.99 -4.35
CA SER A 255 -5.80 20.26 -5.61
C SER A 255 -7.12 19.68 -6.09
N HIS A 256 -8.02 19.28 -5.19
CA HIS A 256 -9.37 18.80 -5.56
C HIS A 256 -10.33 19.93 -5.91
N TYR A 257 -10.14 21.14 -5.35
CA TYR A 257 -10.98 22.29 -5.63
C TYR A 257 -10.85 22.77 -7.08
N ASP A 258 -9.66 22.63 -7.68
CA ASP A 258 -9.42 22.97 -9.09
C ASP A 258 -9.90 21.88 -10.07
N VAL A 259 -10.13 20.65 -9.59
CA VAL A 259 -10.43 19.47 -10.43
C VAL A 259 -11.93 19.18 -10.52
N ILE A 260 -12.75 19.57 -9.53
CA ILE A 260 -14.21 19.39 -9.57
C ILE A 260 -14.84 20.64 -10.21
N PRO A 261 -15.33 20.61 -11.47
CA PRO A 261 -16.05 21.73 -12.04
C PRO A 261 -17.44 21.83 -11.40
N TRP A 262 -17.89 23.07 -11.21
CA TRP A 262 -19.20 23.45 -10.67
C TRP A 262 -20.36 23.01 -11.58
#